data_AF-A0A194SC86-F1
#
_entry.id   AF-A0A194SC86-F1
#
_cell.length_a   1.000
_cell.length_b   1.000
_cell.length_c   1.000
_cell.angle_alpha   90.00
_cell.angle_beta   90.00
_cell.angle_gamma   90.00
#
_symmetry.space_group_name_H-M   'P 1'
#
loop_
_entity.id
_entity.type
_entity.pdbx_description
1 polymer ?
#
loop_
_entity_poly.entity_id
_entity_poly.type
_entity_poly.pdbx_seq_one_letter_code
_entity_poly.pdbx_strand_id
1 'polypeptide(L)'
;MTELYLTDLCFEPEAEQSCETFLAQAAEMDPTDPEVYQTLASVRLSQQREEDAKTALTQGWELWRNLEPESPTFPPAASRLTCAKLFLELGVHVSALEVLHQLEGEDDENPEVWYLSGWAWWLLGESRGDKAAVGEDEESQAECWGEAKLCLQNYLTLEERDPSGTDADQMAHVKELLGKLDAAGVVASAGAAEGDAEWEDASEDEAMEE
;
A
#
# COMPACT_ATOMS: atom_id res chain seq x y z
N MET A 1 -19.95 2.23 18.28
CA MET A 1 -20.49 3.57 18.66
C MET A 1 -19.72 4.69 17.94
N THR A 2 -18.39 4.66 17.93
CA THR A 2 -17.55 5.66 17.21
C THR A 2 -17.83 5.73 15.71
N GLU A 3 -18.01 4.59 15.04
CA GLU A 3 -18.37 4.54 13.60
C GLU A 3 -19.64 5.35 13.27
N LEU A 4 -20.68 5.29 14.11
CA LEU A 4 -21.92 6.06 13.92
C LEU A 4 -21.72 7.57 13.99
N TYR A 5 -20.74 8.05 14.77
CA TYR A 5 -20.39 9.47 14.85
C TYR A 5 -19.47 9.89 13.72
N LEU A 6 -18.72 8.95 13.14
CA LEU A 6 -17.89 9.18 11.95
C LEU A 6 -18.73 9.19 10.66
N THR A 7 -19.91 8.57 10.65
CA THR A 7 -20.79 8.50 9.49
C THR A 7 -22.07 9.33 9.64
N ASP A 8 -22.96 8.95 10.58
CA ASP A 8 -24.35 9.41 10.62
C ASP A 8 -24.59 10.63 11.53
N LEU A 9 -23.81 10.75 12.61
CA LEU A 9 -23.96 11.79 13.63
C LEU A 9 -22.83 12.83 13.60
N CYS A 10 -22.09 12.92 12.49
CA CYS A 10 -20.89 13.76 12.36
C CYS A 10 -21.12 15.28 12.50
N PHE A 11 -22.38 15.73 12.43
CA PHE A 11 -22.77 17.14 12.62
C PHE A 11 -23.20 17.49 14.05
N GLU A 12 -23.32 16.50 14.95
CA GLU A 12 -23.67 16.77 16.35
C GLU A 12 -22.47 17.41 17.07
N PRO A 13 -22.68 18.50 17.84
CA PRO A 13 -21.58 19.22 18.48
C PRO A 13 -20.79 18.37 19.48
N GLU A 14 -21.39 17.31 20.04
CA GLU A 14 -20.74 16.37 20.95
C GLU A 14 -20.13 15.13 20.26
N ALA A 15 -20.27 14.99 18.94
CA ALA A 15 -19.80 13.80 18.20
C ALA A 15 -18.31 13.55 18.40
N GLU A 16 -17.50 14.59 18.20
CA GLU A 16 -16.05 14.54 18.32
C GLU A 16 -15.61 14.17 19.75
N GLN A 17 -16.12 14.86 20.76
CA GLN A 17 -15.78 14.59 22.16
C GLN A 17 -16.22 13.19 22.63
N SER A 18 -17.35 12.70 22.10
CA SER A 18 -17.84 11.36 22.38
C SER A 18 -16.92 10.30 21.77
N CYS A 19 -16.50 10.47 20.50
CA CYS A 19 -15.52 9.61 19.84
C CYS A 19 -14.23 9.51 20.65
N GLU A 20 -13.67 10.65 21.08
CA GLU A 20 -12.44 10.66 21.87
C GLU A 20 -12.59 9.92 23.21
N THR A 21 -13.69 10.14 23.91
CA THR A 21 -13.95 9.50 25.21
C THR A 21 -14.06 7.98 25.05
N PHE A 22 -14.81 7.51 24.06
CA PHE A 22 -14.99 6.08 23.84
C PHE A 22 -13.70 5.40 23.36
N LEU A 23 -12.93 6.06 22.50
CA LEU A 23 -11.64 5.51 22.04
C LEU A 23 -10.61 5.46 23.17
N ALA A 24 -10.57 6.47 24.04
CA ALA A 24 -9.70 6.44 25.22
C ALA A 24 -10.07 5.28 26.15
N GLN A 25 -11.37 5.08 26.42
CA GLN A 25 -11.85 3.96 27.22
C GLN A 25 -11.55 2.61 26.58
N ALA A 26 -11.73 2.49 25.26
CA ALA A 26 -11.43 1.26 24.53
C ALA A 26 -9.93 0.91 24.62
N ALA A 27 -9.05 1.90 24.41
CA ALA A 27 -7.60 1.71 24.52
C ALA A 27 -7.15 1.37 25.95
N GLU A 28 -7.84 1.87 26.99
CA GLU A 28 -7.60 1.48 28.38
C GLU A 28 -8.06 0.05 28.69
N MET A 29 -9.16 -0.40 28.07
CA MET A 29 -9.71 -1.73 28.28
C MET A 29 -8.92 -2.82 27.54
N ASP A 30 -8.58 -2.56 26.28
CA ASP A 30 -7.77 -3.45 25.46
C ASP A 30 -6.72 -2.64 24.67
N PRO A 31 -5.51 -2.47 25.23
CA PRO A 31 -4.44 -1.75 24.55
C PRO A 31 -3.82 -2.55 23.39
N THR A 32 -4.26 -3.79 23.15
CA THR A 32 -3.76 -4.68 22.09
C THR A 32 -4.71 -4.84 20.92
N ASP A 33 -5.84 -4.14 20.92
CA ASP A 33 -6.80 -4.14 19.82
C ASP A 33 -6.37 -3.14 18.71
N PRO A 34 -5.96 -3.60 17.52
CA PRO A 34 -5.54 -2.72 16.44
C PRO A 34 -6.68 -1.86 15.86
N GLU A 35 -7.94 -2.29 16.00
CA GLU A 35 -9.10 -1.56 15.48
C GLU A 35 -9.32 -0.23 16.23
N VAL A 36 -9.04 -0.23 17.53
CA VAL A 36 -9.11 0.98 18.38
C VAL A 36 -8.16 2.05 17.85
N TYR A 37 -6.92 1.67 17.53
CA TYR A 37 -5.91 2.60 17.03
C TYR A 37 -6.16 3.04 15.60
N GLN A 38 -6.67 2.16 14.73
CA GLN A 38 -7.05 2.53 13.37
C GLN A 38 -8.21 3.54 13.38
N THR A 39 -9.21 3.31 14.23
CA THR A 39 -10.33 4.25 14.41
C THR A 39 -9.87 5.58 15.01
N LEU A 40 -8.94 5.54 15.97
CA LEU A 40 -8.32 6.74 16.52
C LEU A 40 -7.57 7.53 15.45
N ALA A 41 -6.86 6.86 14.54
CA ALA A 41 -6.20 7.53 13.42
C ALA A 41 -7.21 8.27 12.52
N SER A 42 -8.33 7.62 12.17
CA SER A 42 -9.41 8.25 11.39
C SER A 42 -10.03 9.47 12.08
N VAL A 43 -10.24 9.39 13.40
CA VAL A 43 -10.72 10.55 14.19
C VAL A 43 -9.68 11.68 14.19
N ARG A 44 -8.40 11.36 14.32
CA ARG A 44 -7.33 12.38 14.31
C ARG A 44 -7.19 13.05 12.94
N LEU A 45 -7.38 12.30 11.84
CA LEU A 45 -7.43 12.86 10.49
C LEU A 45 -8.58 13.84 10.31
N SER A 46 -9.80 13.50 10.76
CA SER A 46 -10.96 14.41 10.64
C SER A 46 -10.79 15.69 11.46
N GLN A 47 -9.99 15.64 12.54
CA GLN A 47 -9.58 16.78 13.36
C GLN A 47 -8.41 17.59 12.79
N GLN A 48 -7.87 17.21 11.63
CA GLN A 48 -6.67 17.82 11.04
C GLN A 48 -5.42 17.67 11.95
N ARG A 49 -5.33 16.55 12.68
CA ARG A 49 -4.22 16.20 13.58
C ARG A 49 -3.40 15.05 12.99
N GLU A 50 -2.75 15.30 11.85
CA GLU A 50 -2.03 14.29 11.06
C GLU A 50 -0.95 13.53 11.85
N GLU A 51 -0.13 14.23 12.65
CA GLU A 51 0.93 13.59 13.45
C GLU A 51 0.39 12.64 14.53
N ASP A 52 -0.75 13.00 15.14
CA ASP A 52 -1.41 12.14 16.11
C ASP A 52 -2.07 10.94 15.43
N ALA A 53 -2.63 11.13 14.23
CA ALA A 53 -3.18 10.06 13.42
C ALA A 53 -2.10 9.06 13.02
N LYS A 54 -0.94 9.56 12.57
CA LYS A 54 0.23 8.74 12.23
C LYS A 54 0.73 7.95 13.42
N THR A 55 0.83 8.57 14.59
CA THR A 55 1.23 7.89 15.83
C THR A 55 0.27 6.77 16.19
N ALA A 56 -1.04 7.05 16.17
CA ALA A 56 -2.07 6.06 16.46
C ALA A 56 -2.04 4.90 15.47
N LEU A 57 -2.05 5.18 14.15
CA LEU A 57 -2.08 4.14 13.13
C LEU A 57 -0.84 3.24 13.18
N THR A 58 0.34 3.83 13.37
CA THR A 58 1.59 3.09 13.51
C THR A 58 1.53 2.17 14.74
N GLN A 59 1.03 2.68 15.87
CA GLN A 59 0.85 1.85 17.07
C GLN A 59 -0.09 0.67 16.84
N GLY A 60 -1.22 0.88 16.17
CA GLY A 60 -2.15 -0.20 15.81
C GLY A 60 -1.53 -1.24 14.87
N TRP A 61 -0.78 -0.78 13.88
CA TRP A 61 -0.11 -1.64 12.91
C TRP A 61 1.00 -2.51 13.52
N GLU A 62 1.81 -1.95 14.42
CA GLU A 62 2.87 -2.69 15.12
C GLU A 62 2.35 -3.89 15.95
N LEU A 63 1.07 -3.87 16.34
CA LEU A 63 0.45 -4.98 17.06
C LEU A 63 0.27 -6.24 16.20
N TRP A 64 0.20 -6.11 14.87
CA TRP A 64 -0.11 -7.22 13.98
C TRP A 64 0.83 -7.41 12.79
N ARG A 65 1.70 -6.43 12.46
CA ARG A 65 2.56 -6.50 11.25
C ARG A 65 3.48 -7.72 11.18
N ASN A 66 3.81 -8.32 12.33
CA ASN A 66 4.68 -9.50 12.46
C ASN A 66 3.92 -10.75 12.93
N LEU A 67 2.59 -10.73 12.92
CA LEU A 67 1.77 -11.89 13.26
C LEU A 67 1.55 -12.76 12.03
N GLU A 68 1.48 -14.08 12.26
CA GLU A 68 1.04 -15.04 11.25
C GLU A 68 -0.46 -14.84 10.95
N PRO A 69 -0.93 -15.09 9.72
CA PRO A 69 -2.34 -14.94 9.33
C PRO A 69 -3.33 -15.76 10.18
N GLU A 70 -2.89 -16.85 10.81
CA GLU A 70 -3.72 -17.67 11.71
C GLU A 70 -3.88 -17.09 13.11
N SER A 71 -3.19 -15.98 13.43
CA SER A 71 -3.32 -15.34 14.74
C SER A 71 -4.73 -14.79 14.95
N PRO A 72 -5.34 -14.99 16.14
CA PRO A 72 -6.69 -14.50 16.42
C PRO A 72 -6.81 -12.97 16.40
N THR A 73 -5.69 -12.24 16.49
CA THR A 73 -5.62 -10.78 16.43
C THR A 73 -5.14 -10.26 15.08
N PHE A 74 -4.93 -11.14 14.09
CA PHE A 74 -4.61 -10.74 12.73
C PHE A 74 -5.84 -10.10 12.07
N PRO A 75 -5.76 -8.85 11.58
CA PRO A 75 -6.94 -8.16 11.05
C PRO A 75 -7.41 -8.77 9.72
N PRO A 76 -8.72 -8.79 9.45
CA PRO A 76 -9.25 -9.24 8.17
C PRO A 76 -8.78 -8.31 7.03
N ALA A 77 -8.77 -8.84 5.79
CA ALA A 77 -8.27 -8.13 4.61
C ALA A 77 -8.86 -6.73 4.43
N ALA A 78 -10.17 -6.55 4.67
CA ALA A 78 -10.82 -5.24 4.58
C ALA A 78 -10.24 -4.21 5.57
N SER A 79 -9.96 -4.61 6.82
CA SER A 79 -9.37 -3.73 7.83
C SER A 79 -7.91 -3.40 7.50
N ARG A 80 -7.17 -4.32 6.88
CA ARG A 80 -5.81 -4.06 6.38
C ARG A 80 -5.81 -3.13 5.17
N LEU A 81 -6.76 -3.28 4.26
CA LEU A 81 -6.93 -2.37 3.12
C LEU A 81 -7.23 -0.94 3.59
N THR A 82 -8.10 -0.78 4.59
CA THR A 82 -8.34 0.52 5.25
C THR A 82 -7.07 1.07 5.90
N CYS A 83 -6.29 0.23 6.59
CA CYS A 83 -4.99 0.60 7.15
C CYS A 83 -4.04 1.17 6.08
N ALA A 84 -3.91 0.50 4.94
CA ALA A 84 -3.07 0.94 3.83
C ALA A 84 -3.51 2.30 3.25
N LYS A 85 -4.82 2.51 3.09
CA LYS A 85 -5.38 3.80 2.64
C LYS A 85 -5.06 4.94 3.62
N LEU A 86 -5.20 4.70 4.92
CA LEU A 86 -4.85 5.68 5.94
C LEU A 86 -3.34 5.98 5.94
N PHE A 87 -2.48 4.98 5.78
CA PHE A 87 -1.04 5.21 5.63
C PHE A 87 -0.70 6.04 4.39
N LEU A 88 -1.39 5.82 3.27
CA LEU A 88 -1.23 6.64 2.06
C LEU A 88 -1.65 8.10 2.32
N GLU A 89 -2.80 8.32 2.96
CA GLU A 89 -3.27 9.66 3.32
C GLU A 89 -2.28 10.39 4.26
N LEU A 90 -1.61 9.65 5.13
CA LEU A 90 -0.61 10.16 6.09
C LEU A 90 0.82 10.24 5.53
N GLY A 91 1.02 9.91 4.24
CA GLY A 91 2.34 9.94 3.60
C GLY A 91 3.33 8.89 4.12
N VAL A 92 2.84 7.81 4.72
CA VAL A 92 3.66 6.71 5.29
C VAL A 92 3.74 5.55 4.30
N HIS A 93 4.37 5.80 3.15
CA HIS A 93 4.28 4.91 1.99
C HIS A 93 4.88 3.51 2.22
N VAL A 94 6.00 3.40 2.94
CA VAL A 94 6.64 2.10 3.22
C VAL A 94 5.71 1.18 4.01
N SER A 95 5.09 1.69 5.08
CA SER A 95 4.11 0.93 5.86
C SER A 95 2.86 0.57 5.03
N ALA A 96 2.41 1.46 4.14
CA ALA A 96 1.31 1.12 3.22
C ALA A 96 1.69 -0.05 2.29
N LEU A 97 2.89 -0.01 1.70
CA LEU A 97 3.41 -1.06 0.81
C LEU A 97 3.56 -2.40 1.52
N GLU A 98 4.06 -2.42 2.76
CA GLU A 98 4.14 -3.67 3.54
C GLU A 98 2.76 -4.32 3.72
N VAL A 99 1.72 -3.53 3.99
CA VAL A 99 0.35 -4.05 4.15
C VAL A 99 -0.23 -4.50 2.80
N LEU A 100 -0.01 -3.72 1.74
CA LEU A 100 -0.51 -4.03 0.40
C LEU A 100 0.13 -5.29 -0.18
N HIS A 101 1.42 -5.52 0.06
CA HIS A 101 2.11 -6.72 -0.38
C HIS A 101 1.55 -8.00 0.28
N GLN A 102 1.15 -7.91 1.56
CA GLN A 102 0.46 -9.04 2.20
C GLN A 102 -0.92 -9.31 1.59
N LEU A 103 -1.66 -8.26 1.21
CA LEU A 103 -2.96 -8.40 0.55
C LEU A 103 -2.83 -8.97 -0.86
N GLU A 104 -1.81 -8.54 -1.61
CA GLU A 104 -1.47 -9.08 -2.93
C GLU A 104 -1.14 -10.58 -2.85
N GLY A 105 -0.35 -10.99 -1.85
CA GLY A 105 -0.04 -12.41 -1.63
C GLY A 105 -1.23 -13.29 -1.25
N GLU A 106 -2.34 -12.70 -0.79
CA GLU A 106 -3.57 -13.41 -0.45
C GLU A 106 -4.57 -13.46 -1.61
N ASP A 107 -4.67 -12.38 -2.37
CA ASP A 107 -5.60 -12.22 -3.50
C ASP A 107 -5.00 -11.29 -4.55
N ASP A 108 -4.37 -11.89 -5.56
CA ASP A 108 -3.78 -11.20 -6.71
C ASP A 108 -4.83 -10.80 -7.77
N GLU A 109 -6.11 -11.13 -7.56
CA GLU A 109 -7.22 -10.76 -8.44
C GLU A 109 -7.96 -9.50 -8.00
N ASN A 110 -7.49 -8.81 -6.94
CA ASN A 110 -8.09 -7.59 -6.44
C ASN A 110 -7.51 -6.33 -7.11
N PRO A 111 -8.25 -5.66 -8.03
CA PRO A 111 -7.75 -4.47 -8.71
C PRO A 111 -7.46 -3.31 -7.75
N GLU A 112 -8.22 -3.16 -6.65
CA GLU A 112 -8.00 -2.06 -5.70
C GLU A 112 -6.63 -2.18 -5.02
N VAL A 113 -6.18 -3.41 -4.71
CA VAL A 113 -4.84 -3.65 -4.14
C VAL A 113 -3.75 -3.25 -5.13
N TRP A 114 -3.89 -3.61 -6.40
CA TRP A 114 -2.94 -3.21 -7.45
C TRP A 114 -2.88 -1.70 -7.67
N TYR A 115 -4.04 -1.04 -7.69
CA TYR A 115 -4.12 0.41 -7.80
C TYR A 115 -3.41 1.11 -6.63
N LEU A 116 -3.72 0.72 -5.39
CA LEU A 116 -3.12 1.34 -4.20
C LEU A 116 -1.62 1.05 -4.11
N SER A 117 -1.17 -0.14 -4.52
CA SER A 117 0.26 -0.49 -4.57
C SER A 117 1.01 0.38 -5.58
N GLY A 118 0.44 0.52 -6.79
CA GLY A 118 1.00 1.40 -7.82
C GLY A 118 1.07 2.86 -7.38
N TRP A 119 0.04 3.34 -6.69
CA TRP A 119 0.04 4.70 -6.16
C TRP A 119 1.04 4.90 -5.01
N ALA A 120 1.14 3.92 -4.10
CA ALA A 120 2.09 3.96 -2.98
C ALA A 120 3.54 3.98 -3.47
N TRP A 121 3.88 3.14 -4.44
CA TRP A 121 5.19 3.13 -5.09
C TRP A 121 5.50 4.44 -5.81
N TRP A 122 4.52 5.01 -6.53
CA TRP A 122 4.68 6.30 -7.19
C TRP A 122 5.01 7.41 -6.18
N LEU A 123 4.24 7.50 -5.09
CA LEU A 123 4.44 8.49 -4.03
C LEU A 123 5.76 8.30 -3.28
N LEU A 124 6.21 7.06 -3.08
CA LEU A 124 7.52 6.77 -2.54
C LEU A 124 8.62 7.27 -3.48
N GLY A 125 8.52 6.98 -4.78
CA GLY A 125 9.48 7.49 -5.78
C GLY A 125 9.52 9.03 -5.83
N GLU A 126 8.37 9.70 -5.71
CA GLU A 126 8.30 11.17 -5.61
C GLU A 126 9.03 11.70 -4.36
N SER A 127 8.92 11.01 -3.21
CA SER A 127 9.56 11.44 -1.96
C SER A 127 11.07 11.21 -1.95
N ARG A 128 11.56 10.18 -2.66
CA ARG A 128 13.00 9.94 -2.89
C ARG A 128 13.61 11.02 -3.78
N GLY A 129 12.89 11.42 -4.84
CA GLY A 129 13.38 12.34 -5.87
C GLY A 129 14.56 11.75 -6.65
N ASP A 130 15.28 12.60 -7.38
CA ASP A 130 16.43 12.20 -8.22
C ASP A 130 17.70 11.83 -7.40
N LYS A 131 17.52 11.50 -6.12
CA LYS A 131 18.61 11.13 -5.22
C LYS A 131 18.95 9.66 -5.45
N ALA A 132 20.25 9.37 -5.52
CA ALA A 132 20.72 8.00 -5.40
C ALA A 132 20.26 7.41 -4.06
N ALA A 133 19.98 6.10 -4.05
CA ALA A 133 19.66 5.35 -2.85
C ALA A 133 20.66 5.69 -1.72
N VAL A 134 20.14 6.00 -0.53
CA VAL A 134 20.96 6.45 0.60
C VAL A 134 21.52 5.25 1.40
N GLY A 135 21.12 4.03 1.04
CA GLY A 135 21.62 2.77 1.58
C GLY A 135 21.36 1.59 0.63
N GLU A 136 21.91 0.41 0.96
CA GLU A 136 21.72 -0.83 0.17
C GLU A 136 20.27 -1.34 0.23
N ASP A 137 19.53 -0.99 1.29
CA ASP A 137 18.15 -1.44 1.53
C ASP A 137 17.08 -0.40 1.15
N GLU A 138 17.45 0.73 0.54
CA GLU A 138 16.48 1.74 0.10
C GLU A 138 16.34 1.75 -1.42
N GLU A 139 15.10 1.67 -1.91
CA GLU A 139 14.80 1.76 -3.33
C GLU A 139 15.05 3.18 -3.85
N SER A 140 15.72 3.26 -4.99
CA SER A 140 15.85 4.50 -5.75
C SER A 140 14.50 4.90 -6.36
N GLN A 141 14.38 6.17 -6.76
CA GLN A 141 13.17 6.64 -7.47
C GLN A 141 12.88 5.80 -8.72
N ALA A 142 13.91 5.38 -9.46
CA ALA A 142 13.74 4.56 -10.66
C ALA A 142 13.16 3.18 -10.34
N GLU A 143 13.62 2.54 -9.26
CA GLU A 143 13.10 1.25 -8.79
C GLU A 143 11.64 1.40 -8.32
N CYS A 144 11.35 2.39 -7.47
CA CYS A 144 9.98 2.66 -7.03
C CYS A 144 9.04 2.89 -8.23
N TRP A 145 9.45 3.67 -9.22
CA TRP A 145 8.62 3.93 -10.39
C TRP A 145 8.48 2.71 -11.32
N GLY A 146 9.49 1.83 -11.36
CA GLY A 146 9.40 0.54 -12.03
C GLY A 146 8.31 -0.34 -11.42
N GLU A 147 8.29 -0.48 -10.09
CA GLU A 147 7.26 -1.21 -9.36
C GLU A 147 5.87 -0.57 -9.50
N ALA A 148 5.80 0.77 -9.40
CA ALA A 148 4.56 1.50 -9.64
C ALA A 148 3.97 1.16 -11.01
N LYS A 149 4.80 1.15 -12.06
CA LYS A 149 4.35 0.84 -13.41
C LYS A 149 3.84 -0.60 -13.52
N LEU A 150 4.53 -1.56 -12.91
CA LEU A 150 4.11 -2.96 -12.88
C LEU A 150 2.72 -3.11 -12.23
N CYS A 151 2.54 -2.57 -11.02
CA CYS A 151 1.25 -2.66 -10.32
C CYS A 151 0.11 -2.02 -11.12
N LEU A 152 0.35 -0.84 -11.72
CA LEU A 152 -0.66 -0.14 -12.53
C LEU A 152 -1.01 -0.91 -13.83
N GLN A 153 -0.06 -1.64 -14.42
CA GLN A 153 -0.31 -2.51 -15.57
C GLN A 153 -1.11 -3.76 -15.17
N ASN A 154 -0.84 -4.35 -14.00
CA ASN A 154 -1.63 -5.46 -13.47
C ASN A 154 -3.07 -5.02 -13.19
N TYR A 155 -3.27 -3.83 -12.61
CA TYR A 155 -4.61 -3.23 -12.47
C TYR A 155 -5.36 -3.16 -13.80
N LEU A 156 -4.73 -2.62 -14.86
CA LEU A 156 -5.36 -2.55 -16.18
C LEU A 156 -5.70 -3.93 -16.75
N THR A 157 -4.84 -4.92 -16.54
CA THR A 157 -5.07 -6.29 -17.00
C THR A 157 -6.31 -6.91 -16.34
N LEU A 158 -6.51 -6.67 -15.04
CA LEU A 158 -7.70 -7.14 -14.32
C LEU A 158 -8.97 -6.41 -14.76
N GLU A 159 -8.91 -5.09 -14.94
CA GLU A 159 -10.04 -4.28 -15.42
C GLU A 159 -10.46 -4.61 -16.86
N GLU A 160 -9.50 -4.96 -17.73
CA GLU A 160 -9.79 -5.46 -19.08
C GLU A 160 -10.50 -6.82 -19.07
N ARG A 161 -10.16 -7.66 -18.08
CA ARG A 161 -10.75 -8.99 -17.90
C ARG A 161 -12.17 -8.91 -17.33
N ASP A 162 -12.41 -8.04 -16.35
CA ASP A 162 -13.73 -7.80 -15.76
C ASP A 162 -13.95 -6.31 -15.42
N PRO A 163 -14.62 -5.54 -16.31
CA PRO A 163 -14.87 -4.13 -16.09
C PRO A 163 -16.14 -3.84 -15.26
N SER A 164 -16.77 -4.87 -14.67
CA SER A 164 -18.05 -4.69 -13.97
C SER A 164 -17.94 -3.86 -12.69
N GLY A 165 -16.73 -3.76 -12.11
CA GLY A 165 -16.42 -3.00 -10.91
C GLY A 165 -15.58 -1.73 -11.14
N THR A 166 -15.33 -1.33 -12.38
CA THR A 166 -14.39 -0.24 -12.67
C THR A 166 -14.80 1.08 -12.02
N ASP A 167 -13.91 1.64 -11.20
CA ASP A 167 -14.01 3.02 -10.74
C ASP A 167 -13.41 3.97 -11.79
N ALA A 168 -14.24 4.87 -12.31
CA ALA A 168 -13.85 5.78 -13.39
C ALA A 168 -12.76 6.78 -12.98
N ASP A 169 -12.75 7.21 -11.73
CA ASP A 169 -11.78 8.15 -11.18
C ASP A 169 -10.44 7.45 -10.95
N GLN A 170 -10.46 6.23 -10.40
CA GLN A 170 -9.24 5.40 -10.29
C GLN A 170 -8.65 5.08 -11.66
N MET A 171 -9.47 4.67 -12.62
CA MET A 171 -9.03 4.38 -14.00
C MET A 171 -8.41 5.62 -14.68
N ALA A 172 -8.98 6.81 -14.45
CA ALA A 172 -8.41 8.05 -14.97
C ALA A 172 -7.05 8.35 -14.33
N HIS A 173 -6.93 8.17 -13.02
CA HIS A 173 -5.69 8.38 -12.28
C HIS A 173 -4.58 7.39 -12.72
N VAL A 174 -4.92 6.11 -12.88
CA VAL A 174 -3.99 5.09 -13.39
C VAL A 174 -3.41 5.50 -14.75
N LYS A 175 -4.27 5.94 -15.68
CA LYS A 175 -3.84 6.40 -17.00
C LYS A 175 -2.96 7.65 -16.93
N GLU A 176 -3.25 8.57 -16.00
CA GLU A 176 -2.40 9.73 -15.76
C GLU A 176 -1.00 9.31 -15.27
N LEU A 177 -0.94 8.44 -14.27
CA LEU A 177 0.33 7.96 -13.70
C LEU A 177 1.16 7.19 -14.74
N LEU A 178 0.54 6.27 -15.48
CA LEU A 178 1.22 5.55 -16.57
C LEU A 178 1.75 6.51 -17.64
N GLY A 179 0.96 7.53 -18.02
CA GLY A 179 1.41 8.55 -18.96
C GLY A 179 2.64 9.34 -18.47
N LYS A 180 2.70 9.66 -17.16
CA LYS A 180 3.88 10.29 -16.54
C LYS A 180 5.10 9.35 -16.55
N LEU A 181 4.89 8.08 -16.19
CA LEU A 181 5.94 7.05 -16.17
C LEU A 181 6.50 6.79 -17.57
N ASP A 182 5.65 6.73 -18.60
CA ASP A 182 6.05 6.62 -20.00
C ASP A 182 6.85 7.84 -20.48
N ALA A 183 6.40 9.05 -20.15
CA ALA A 183 7.11 10.28 -20.49
C ALA A 183 8.50 10.37 -19.82
N ALA A 184 8.64 9.77 -18.63
CA ALA A 184 9.91 9.65 -17.92
C ALA A 184 10.79 8.49 -18.44
N GLY A 185 10.32 7.68 -19.39
CA GLY A 185 11.06 6.54 -19.93
C GLY A 185 11.20 5.37 -18.95
N VAL A 186 10.33 5.30 -17.93
CA VAL A 186 10.35 4.23 -16.93
C VAL A 186 9.92 2.92 -17.58
N VAL A 187 10.66 1.86 -17.30
CA VAL A 187 10.29 0.48 -17.65
C VAL A 187 9.74 -0.18 -16.39
N ALA A 188 8.66 -0.96 -16.53
CA ALA A 188 8.11 -1.70 -15.40
C ALA A 188 9.18 -2.64 -14.85
N SER A 189 9.19 -2.84 -13.53
CA SER A 189 9.98 -3.92 -12.95
C SER A 189 9.54 -5.20 -13.65
N ALA A 190 10.53 -5.98 -14.12
CA ALA A 190 10.22 -7.28 -14.70
C ALA A 190 9.75 -8.15 -13.54
N GLY A 191 8.44 -8.24 -13.33
CA GLY A 191 7.86 -9.21 -12.40
C GLY A 191 8.24 -10.60 -12.89
N ALA A 192 9.35 -11.16 -12.39
CA ALA A 192 9.82 -12.53 -12.59
C ALA A 192 9.43 -13.17 -13.94
N ALA A 193 9.59 -12.46 -15.07
CA ALA A 193 9.67 -13.11 -16.36
C ALA A 193 11.02 -13.79 -16.35
N GLU A 194 11.01 -15.13 -16.35
CA GLU A 194 12.19 -15.95 -16.56
C GLU A 194 13.15 -15.23 -17.49
N GLY A 195 14.36 -14.99 -16.99
CA GLY A 195 15.41 -14.45 -17.83
C GLY A 195 15.51 -15.34 -19.04
N ASP A 196 15.19 -14.76 -20.20
CA ASP A 196 15.92 -15.07 -21.42
C ASP A 196 17.33 -14.50 -21.23
N ALA A 197 18.03 -15.02 -20.22
CA ALA A 197 19.46 -15.07 -20.19
C ALA A 197 19.80 -16.03 -21.32
N GLU A 198 19.93 -15.45 -22.50
CA GLU A 198 20.55 -16.06 -23.66
C GLU A 198 21.92 -16.56 -23.19
N TRP A 199 21.97 -17.82 -22.74
CA TRP A 199 23.23 -18.50 -22.46
C TRP A 199 23.91 -18.62 -23.83
N GLU A 200 24.78 -17.67 -24.14
CA GLU A 200 25.79 -17.85 -25.19
C GLU A 200 26.53 -19.15 -24.86
N ASP A 201 26.22 -20.19 -25.63
CA ASP A 201 26.88 -21.49 -25.56
C ASP A 201 28.37 -21.29 -25.90
N ALA A 202 29.16 -21.13 -24.84
CA ALA A 202 30.59 -20.97 -24.91
C ALA A 202 31.29 -22.27 -24.50
N SER A 203 31.25 -23.29 -25.35
CA SER A 203 32.29 -24.32 -25.54
C SER A 203 31.71 -25.44 -26.40
N GLU A 204 32.26 -25.79 -27.56
CA GLU A 204 33.41 -26.70 -27.64
C GLU A 204 34.19 -26.44 -28.93
N ASP A 205 35.33 -25.78 -28.80
CA ASP A 205 36.44 -25.86 -29.77
C ASP A 205 37.64 -26.42 -28.99
N GLU A 206 37.64 -27.73 -28.75
CA GLU A 206 38.86 -28.46 -28.40
C GLU A 206 39.08 -29.59 -29.39
N ALA A 207 40.00 -29.30 -30.31
CA ALA A 207 40.72 -30.26 -31.10
C ALA A 207 41.31 -31.37 -30.20
N MET A 208 41.01 -32.62 -30.52
CA MET A 208 41.94 -33.71 -30.26
C MET A 208 42.38 -34.34 -31.58
N GLU A 209 43.62 -34.02 -31.92
CA GLU A 209 44.49 -34.82 -32.76
C GLU A 209 44.55 -36.26 -32.22
N GLU A 210 44.34 -37.25 -33.10
CA GLU A 210 45.21 -38.43 -33.30
C GLU A 210 44.82 -39.19 -34.58
#